data_AF-A0A3M1F862-F1
#
_entry.id   AF-A0A3M1F862-F1
#
_cell.length_a   1.000
_cell.length_b   1.000
_cell.length_c   1.000
_cell.angle_alpha   90.00
_cell.angle_beta   90.00
_cell.angle_gamma   90.00
#
_symmetry.space_group_name_H-M   'P 1'
#
loop_
_entity.id
_entity.type
_entity.pdbx_description
1 polymer ?
#
loop_
_entity_poly.entity_id
_entity_poly.type
_entity_poly.pdbx_seq_one_letter_code
_entity_poly.pdbx_strand_id
1 'polypeptide(L)'
;MKTTHKEALINDFDKVTLKLASPERILEWSRGEVTKPETINYRTQRPERNGLFDEKIFGPEKDFECYCGKYRGIRFKGIVCEKCGVEITRSVVRRERMGHIELATPVAHIWFHRGIPSRIALLLGISASDLEKVVYFAGYIITKVYPEEKLRLLKDLESEFKAKVKVGSVVITKLDGTAKGGGALIACAITKAKVKFIGVGEKIDDLEVFKPKNFISRLLGFGDLEALLEKAKEAIPEE
;
A
#
# COMPACT_ATOMS: atom_id res chain seq x y z
N MET A 1 43.01 23.91 54.65
CA MET A 1 43.33 23.69 53.22
C MET A 1 42.98 22.25 52.85
N LYS A 2 41.73 22.00 52.46
CA LYS A 2 41.32 20.74 51.82
C LYS A 2 40.90 21.13 50.42
N THR A 3 41.74 20.74 49.47
CA THR A 3 41.58 20.95 48.04
C THR A 3 40.24 20.36 47.59
N THR A 4 39.49 21.19 46.90
CA THR A 4 38.18 20.96 46.30
C THR A 4 38.16 19.73 45.40
N HIS A 5 37.14 18.91 45.63
CA HIS A 5 36.67 17.85 44.75
C HIS A 5 36.54 18.38 43.30
N LYS A 6 37.31 17.79 42.39
CA LYS A 6 37.03 17.88 40.95
C LYS A 6 36.44 16.53 40.57
N GLU A 7 35.13 16.41 40.78
CA GLU A 7 34.35 15.22 40.46
C GLU A 7 34.51 14.87 38.99
N ALA A 8 34.80 13.59 38.76
CA ALA A 8 34.88 12.98 37.47
C ALA A 8 33.51 12.99 36.78
N LEU A 9 33.47 13.34 35.50
CA LEU A 9 32.36 12.96 34.62
C LEU A 9 32.48 11.45 34.37
N ILE A 10 32.02 10.67 35.34
CA ILE A 10 31.85 9.23 35.22
C ILE A 10 30.65 9.04 34.30
N ASN A 11 30.84 8.28 33.22
CA ASN A 11 29.78 7.78 32.36
C ASN A 11 28.87 6.85 33.19
N ASP A 12 27.93 7.44 33.92
CA ASP A 12 27.03 6.75 34.85
C ASP A 12 25.78 6.24 34.09
N PHE A 13 26.01 5.35 33.12
CA PHE A 13 24.93 4.67 32.43
C PHE A 13 25.27 3.20 32.19
N ASP A 14 24.38 2.30 32.60
CA ASP A 14 24.56 0.86 32.41
C ASP A 14 24.27 0.41 30.96
N LYS A 15 23.36 1.10 30.26
CA LYS A 15 22.87 0.72 28.93
C LYS A 15 22.48 1.92 28.08
N VAL A 16 22.80 1.86 26.79
CA VAL A 16 22.31 2.79 25.76
C VAL A 16 21.29 2.05 24.89
N THR A 17 20.13 2.67 24.67
CA THR A 17 19.08 2.09 23.83
C THR A 17 18.76 3.00 22.66
N LEU A 18 18.55 2.39 21.48
CA LEU A 18 18.11 3.08 20.28
C LEU A 18 16.68 2.64 19.95
N LYS A 19 15.79 3.60 19.76
CA LYS A 19 14.38 3.37 19.41
C LYS A 19 13.93 4.39 18.37
N LEU A 20 12.85 4.08 17.66
CA LEU A 20 12.16 5.06 16.81
C LEU A 20 11.55 6.15 17.69
N ALA A 21 11.72 7.40 17.29
CA ALA A 21 11.08 8.54 17.95
C ALA A 21 9.63 8.64 17.45
N SER A 22 8.68 8.69 18.37
CA SER A 22 7.28 9.01 18.04
C SER A 22 7.11 10.52 17.87
N PRO A 23 6.06 10.99 17.19
CA PRO A 23 5.78 12.42 17.04
C PRO A 23 5.72 13.16 18.38
N GLU A 24 5.11 12.55 19.40
CA GLU A 24 4.99 13.14 20.74
C GLU A 24 6.36 13.32 21.40
N ARG A 25 7.27 12.36 21.19
CA ARG A 25 8.63 12.42 21.73
C ARG A 25 9.49 13.48 21.04
N ILE A 26 9.27 13.72 19.74
CA ILE A 26 9.92 14.81 19.01
C ILE A 26 9.46 16.17 19.56
N LEU A 27 8.17 16.30 19.87
CA LEU A 27 7.62 17.50 20.49
C LEU A 27 8.16 17.73 21.90
N GLU A 28 8.32 16.68 22.70
CA GLU A 28 8.92 16.75 24.05
C GLU A 28 10.36 17.31 24.03
N TRP A 29 11.14 16.93 23.03
CA TRP A 29 12.51 17.43 22.85
C TRP A 29 12.58 18.86 22.34
N SER A 30 11.52 19.32 21.70
CA SER A 30 11.52 20.59 21.01
C SER A 30 11.32 21.78 21.94
N ARG A 31 12.04 22.86 21.67
CA ARG A 31 11.88 24.16 22.35
C ARG A 31 11.03 25.15 21.57
N GLY A 32 10.57 24.78 20.38
CA GLY A 32 9.73 25.62 19.54
C GLY A 32 9.71 25.15 18.09
N GLU A 33 8.73 25.69 17.35
CA GLU A 33 8.51 25.40 15.94
C GLU A 33 9.24 26.40 15.03
N VAL A 34 9.95 25.89 14.02
CA VAL A 34 10.55 26.70 12.96
C VAL A 34 9.54 26.84 11.82
N THR A 35 9.00 28.06 11.66
CA THR A 35 7.98 28.34 10.63
C THR A 35 8.56 29.01 9.39
N LYS A 36 9.74 29.62 9.53
CA LYS A 36 10.35 30.48 8.53
C LYS A 36 11.64 29.87 8.00
N PRO A 37 11.89 29.84 6.68
CA PRO A 37 13.11 29.30 6.12
C PRO A 37 14.31 30.25 6.27
N GLU A 38 14.08 31.50 6.67
CA GLU A 38 15.13 32.50 6.81
C GLU A 38 16.15 32.11 7.89
N THR A 39 17.41 32.49 7.66
CA THR A 39 18.54 32.13 8.54
C THR A 39 19.00 33.34 9.34
N ILE A 40 19.75 34.23 8.71
CA ILE A 40 20.33 35.44 9.28
C ILE A 40 20.06 36.62 8.36
N ASN A 41 19.91 37.79 8.96
CA ASN A 41 19.76 39.02 8.22
C ASN A 41 21.11 39.46 7.62
N TYR A 42 21.17 39.68 6.31
CA TYR A 42 22.42 40.03 5.63
C TYR A 42 23.04 41.36 6.09
N ARG A 43 22.24 42.34 6.55
CA ARG A 43 22.75 43.65 7.02
C ARG A 43 23.21 43.58 8.46
N THR A 44 22.37 43.04 9.34
CA THR A 44 22.61 43.07 10.78
C THR A 44 23.41 41.88 11.28
N GLN A 45 23.57 40.85 10.45
CA GLN A 45 24.20 39.56 10.81
C GLN A 45 23.51 38.87 12.00
N ARG A 46 22.28 39.27 12.33
CA ARG A 46 21.51 38.68 13.45
C ARG A 46 20.55 37.63 12.95
N PRO A 47 20.23 36.60 13.76
CA PRO A 47 19.23 35.60 13.41
C PRO A 47 17.85 36.21 13.14
N GLU A 48 17.15 35.65 12.18
CA GLU A 48 15.75 36.00 11.92
C GLU A 48 14.81 35.29 12.91
N ARG A 49 13.72 35.95 13.30
CA ARG A 49 12.72 35.38 14.24
C ARG A 49 11.95 34.25 13.57
N ASN A 50 11.71 33.17 14.32
CA ASN A 50 11.13 31.91 13.87
C ASN A 50 11.90 31.21 12.73
N GLY A 51 13.09 31.69 12.40
CA GLY A 51 13.98 31.12 11.40
C GLY A 51 14.80 29.94 11.93
N LEU A 52 15.63 29.36 11.07
CA LEU A 52 16.47 28.21 11.41
C LEU A 52 17.49 28.47 12.54
N PHE A 53 17.81 29.74 12.82
CA PHE A 53 18.75 30.13 13.86
C PHE A 53 18.12 30.93 15.00
N ASP A 54 16.79 30.96 15.11
CA ASP A 54 16.06 31.78 16.07
C ASP A 54 16.56 31.61 17.51
N GLU A 55 16.89 32.72 18.15
CA GLU A 55 17.37 32.74 19.53
C GLU A 55 16.29 32.34 20.54
N LYS A 56 15.00 32.51 20.20
CA LYS A 56 13.90 32.11 21.08
C LYS A 56 13.85 30.59 21.26
N ILE A 57 14.07 29.85 20.17
CA ILE A 57 14.00 28.38 20.13
C ILE A 57 15.31 27.78 20.63
N PHE A 58 16.42 28.16 20.00
CA PHE A 58 17.72 27.54 20.22
C PHE A 58 18.51 28.16 21.37
N GLY A 59 18.13 29.35 21.85
CA GLY A 59 18.86 30.10 22.88
C GLY A 59 19.72 31.24 22.32
N PRO A 60 20.31 32.08 23.19
CA PRO A 60 20.93 33.33 22.80
C PRO A 60 22.23 33.14 22.00
N GLU A 61 22.52 34.05 21.07
CA GLU A 61 23.78 34.05 20.29
C GLU A 61 24.99 34.33 21.20
N LYS A 62 24.85 35.27 22.13
CA LYS A 62 25.89 35.70 23.06
C LYS A 62 25.53 35.34 24.50
N ASP A 63 26.54 35.07 25.31
CA ASP A 63 26.34 34.70 26.70
C ASP A 63 25.62 35.79 27.49
N PHE A 64 24.51 35.42 28.12
CA PHE A 64 23.70 36.29 28.96
C PHE A 64 23.23 37.59 28.28
N GLU A 65 23.00 37.55 26.97
CA GLU A 65 22.44 38.65 26.20
C GLU A 65 21.21 38.18 25.42
N CYS A 66 20.11 38.94 25.51
CA CYS A 66 18.92 38.69 24.70
C CYS A 66 19.00 39.37 23.33
N TYR A 67 18.27 38.84 22.33
CA TYR A 67 18.18 39.42 20.98
C TYR A 67 17.98 40.94 20.94
N CYS A 68 17.03 41.49 21.71
CA CYS A 68 16.74 42.93 21.66
C CYS A 68 17.74 43.83 22.41
N GLY A 69 18.69 43.24 23.15
CA GLY A 69 19.66 44.00 23.95
C GLY A 69 19.10 44.64 25.23
N LYS A 70 17.81 44.47 25.55
CA LYS A 70 17.17 44.99 26.79
C LYS A 70 17.87 44.44 28.04
N TYR A 71 18.14 43.15 28.04
CA TYR A 71 18.84 42.47 29.14
C TYR A 71 20.22 42.01 28.67
N ARG A 72 21.24 42.41 29.44
CA ARG A 72 22.65 42.09 29.21
C ARG A 72 23.36 41.82 30.53
N GLY A 73 24.18 40.79 30.52
CA GLY A 73 25.05 40.41 31.63
C GLY A 73 24.43 39.38 32.57
N ILE A 74 25.30 38.77 33.38
CA ILE A 74 24.96 37.60 34.20
C ILE A 74 23.88 37.83 35.26
N ARG A 75 23.60 39.10 35.60
CA ARG A 75 22.59 39.51 36.60
C ARG A 75 21.17 39.06 36.25
N PHE A 76 20.87 38.93 34.95
CA PHE A 76 19.54 38.57 34.46
C PHE A 76 19.42 37.09 34.07
N LYS A 77 20.36 36.25 34.51
CA LYS A 77 20.39 34.81 34.20
C LYS A 77 19.05 34.15 34.56
N GLY A 78 18.50 33.38 33.61
CA GLY A 78 17.25 32.61 33.78
C GLY A 78 15.96 33.41 33.52
N ILE A 79 16.05 34.72 33.25
CA ILE A 79 14.90 35.53 32.89
C ILE A 79 14.61 35.39 31.38
N VAL A 80 13.34 35.23 31.02
CA VAL A 80 12.87 35.27 29.64
C VAL A 80 12.48 36.69 29.28
N CYS A 81 13.03 37.22 28.18
CA CYS A 81 12.77 38.59 27.78
C CYS A 81 11.34 38.80 27.27
N GLU A 82 10.59 39.74 27.83
CA GLU A 82 9.21 40.07 27.40
C GLU A 82 9.09 40.54 25.94
N LYS A 83 10.14 41.18 25.38
CA LYS A 83 10.11 41.76 24.02
C LYS A 83 10.50 40.79 22.93
N CYS A 84 11.44 39.88 23.20
CA CYS A 84 11.96 38.95 22.19
C CYS A 84 11.74 37.47 22.52
N GLY A 85 11.30 37.14 23.74
CA GLY A 85 11.07 35.75 24.18
C GLY A 85 12.35 34.95 24.39
N VAL A 86 13.53 35.55 24.23
CA VAL A 86 14.82 34.87 24.41
C VAL A 86 15.12 34.71 25.90
N GLU A 87 15.43 33.48 26.29
CA GLU A 87 15.90 33.15 27.63
C GLU A 87 17.37 33.53 27.80
N ILE A 88 17.69 34.21 28.89
CA ILE A 88 19.04 34.68 29.17
C ILE A 88 19.85 33.56 29.81
N THR A 89 20.64 32.88 28.99
CA THR A 89 21.50 31.76 29.38
C THR A 89 22.83 31.83 28.63
N ARG A 90 23.67 30.81 28.76
CA ARG A 90 24.90 30.68 27.97
C ARG A 90 24.56 30.26 26.54
N SER A 91 25.32 30.74 25.56
CA SER A 91 25.13 30.39 24.14
C SER A 91 25.36 28.90 23.85
N VAL A 92 26.08 28.21 24.73
CA VAL A 92 26.34 26.75 24.64
C VAL A 92 25.06 25.93 24.54
N VAL A 93 23.94 26.39 25.12
CA VAL A 93 22.65 25.68 25.04
C VAL A 93 22.17 25.48 23.60
N ARG A 94 22.63 26.32 22.64
CA ARG A 94 22.31 26.19 21.21
C ARG A 94 22.83 24.88 20.59
N ARG A 95 23.74 24.19 21.26
CA ARG A 95 24.27 22.88 20.85
C ARG A 95 23.43 21.71 21.34
N GLU A 96 22.52 21.95 22.30
CA GLU A 96 21.73 20.91 22.98
C GLU A 96 20.23 21.06 22.72
N ARG A 97 19.74 22.29 22.48
CA ARG A 97 18.31 22.55 22.22
C ARG A 97 17.94 22.12 20.81
N MET A 98 16.85 21.35 20.72
CA MET A 98 16.24 20.94 19.45
C MET A 98 15.04 21.84 19.11
N GLY A 99 14.81 22.03 17.82
CA GLY A 99 13.58 22.61 17.25
C GLY A 99 12.82 21.53 16.48
N HIS A 100 11.56 21.81 16.13
CA HIS A 100 10.77 20.94 15.26
C HIS A 100 10.10 21.75 14.14
N ILE A 101 9.61 21.05 13.13
CA ILE A 101 8.78 21.59 12.06
C ILE A 101 7.54 20.72 11.99
N GLU A 102 6.37 21.33 12.11
CA GLU A 102 5.11 20.62 11.93
C GLU A 102 4.86 20.44 10.43
N LEU A 103 4.74 19.18 10.00
CA LEU A 103 4.50 18.86 8.59
C LEU A 103 3.00 18.90 8.30
N ALA A 104 2.60 19.63 7.26
CA ALA A 104 1.20 19.66 6.82
C ALA A 104 0.69 18.28 6.35
N THR A 105 1.59 17.42 5.89
CA THR A 105 1.28 16.06 5.42
C THR A 105 2.30 15.06 5.96
N PRO A 106 1.87 13.82 6.30
CA PRO A 106 2.80 12.79 6.75
C PRO A 106 3.80 12.42 5.65
N VAL A 107 5.07 12.29 6.03
CA VAL A 107 6.17 11.94 5.11
C VAL A 107 6.80 10.63 5.56
N ALA A 108 7.06 9.74 4.60
CA ALA A 108 7.77 8.50 4.88
C ALA A 108 9.26 8.77 5.10
N HIS A 109 9.80 8.28 6.22
CA HIS A 109 11.21 8.45 6.52
C HIS A 109 12.09 7.60 5.56
N ILE A 110 13.01 8.27 4.85
CA ILE A 110 13.75 7.70 3.72
C ILE A 110 14.51 6.42 4.06
N TRP A 111 15.07 6.29 5.27
CA TRP A 111 15.80 5.09 5.70
C TRP A 111 14.94 3.81 5.70
N PHE A 112 13.64 3.92 6.00
CA PHE A 112 12.74 2.76 6.03
C PHE A 112 12.00 2.54 4.70
N HIS A 113 11.91 3.59 3.88
CA HIS A 113 11.32 3.54 2.55
C HIS A 113 12.29 3.01 1.50
N ARG A 114 13.45 3.68 1.31
CA ARG A 114 14.45 3.37 0.26
C ARG A 114 15.58 2.45 0.70
N GLY A 115 15.68 2.14 2.00
CA GLY A 115 16.67 1.17 2.49
C GLY A 115 16.47 -0.18 1.80
N ILE A 116 17.55 -0.89 1.48
CA ILE A 116 17.50 -2.25 0.92
C ILE A 116 17.86 -3.23 2.04
N PRO A 117 16.97 -4.13 2.47
CA PRO A 117 15.56 -4.25 2.07
C PRO A 117 14.66 -3.18 2.71
N SER A 118 13.59 -2.80 2.00
CA SER A 118 12.65 -1.77 2.48
C SER A 118 11.84 -2.33 3.65
N ARG A 119 11.99 -1.71 4.82
CA ARG A 119 11.35 -2.19 6.06
C ARG A 119 9.83 -2.01 6.00
N ILE A 120 9.37 -0.92 5.38
CA ILE A 120 7.95 -0.65 5.19
C ILE A 120 7.34 -1.65 4.20
N ALA A 121 8.01 -1.90 3.07
CA ALA A 121 7.52 -2.84 2.07
C ALA A 121 7.41 -4.25 2.62
N LEU A 122 8.42 -4.68 3.39
CA LEU A 122 8.43 -5.98 4.07
C LEU A 122 7.28 -6.13 5.07
N LEU A 123 6.98 -5.07 5.84
CA LEU A 123 5.90 -5.08 6.83
C LEU A 123 4.52 -5.13 6.16
N LEU A 124 4.36 -4.51 5.00
CA LEU A 124 3.11 -4.50 4.23
C LEU A 124 2.95 -5.70 3.28
N GLY A 125 4.01 -6.47 3.03
CA GLY A 125 4.00 -7.58 2.07
C GLY A 125 3.88 -7.15 0.61
N ILE A 126 4.34 -5.94 0.26
CA ILE A 126 4.32 -5.40 -1.10
C ILE A 126 5.73 -5.27 -1.67
N SER A 127 5.85 -5.14 -2.99
CA SER A 127 7.13 -4.86 -3.62
C SER A 127 7.61 -3.45 -3.28
N ALA A 128 8.94 -3.26 -3.19
CA ALA A 128 9.51 -1.93 -2.94
C ALA A 128 9.13 -0.94 -4.06
N SER A 129 9.02 -1.41 -5.30
CA SER A 129 8.59 -0.63 -6.45
C SER A 129 7.14 -0.17 -6.36
N ASP A 130 6.23 -1.01 -5.85
CA ASP A 130 4.83 -0.62 -5.70
C ASP A 130 4.64 0.35 -4.53
N LEU A 131 5.40 0.17 -3.45
CA LEU A 131 5.45 1.15 -2.36
C LEU A 131 5.95 2.52 -2.86
N GLU A 132 7.00 2.54 -3.68
CA GLU A 132 7.55 3.78 -4.26
C GLU A 132 6.51 4.52 -5.11
N LYS A 133 5.74 3.79 -5.93
CA LYS A 133 4.64 4.38 -6.70
C LYS A 133 3.60 5.06 -5.79
N VAL A 134 3.26 4.44 -4.66
CA VAL A 134 2.27 5.01 -3.72
C VAL A 134 2.83 6.25 -3.01
N VAL A 135 4.08 6.18 -2.52
CA VAL A 135 4.72 7.29 -1.78
C VAL A 135 4.91 8.53 -2.67
N TYR A 136 5.26 8.34 -3.95
CA TYR A 136 5.42 9.44 -4.90
C TYR A 136 4.13 9.78 -5.66
N PHE A 137 2.97 9.36 -5.17
CA PHE A 137 1.66 9.67 -5.76
C PHE A 137 1.49 9.23 -7.23
N ALA A 138 2.27 8.23 -7.68
CA ALA A 138 2.16 7.63 -9.01
C ALA A 138 1.12 6.49 -9.06
N GLY A 139 0.66 5.99 -7.92
CA GLY A 139 -0.36 4.96 -7.82
C GLY A 139 -1.13 5.04 -6.50
N TYR A 140 -2.28 4.37 -6.46
CA TYR A 140 -3.13 4.30 -5.29
C TYR A 140 -3.03 2.92 -4.63
N ILE A 141 -3.18 2.88 -3.30
CA ILE A 141 -3.32 1.66 -2.53
C ILE A 141 -4.72 1.59 -1.92
N ILE A 142 -5.37 0.44 -2.08
CA ILE A 142 -6.70 0.21 -1.51
C ILE A 142 -6.52 -0.08 -0.01
N THR A 143 -7.04 0.79 0.84
CA THR A 143 -6.91 0.67 2.30
C THR A 143 -8.01 -0.17 2.94
N LYS A 144 -9.23 -0.09 2.39
CA LYS A 144 -10.40 -0.81 2.88
C LYS A 144 -11.23 -1.33 1.71
N VAL A 145 -11.70 -2.57 1.83
CA VAL A 145 -12.59 -3.21 0.86
C VAL A 145 -13.83 -3.67 1.61
N TYR A 146 -15.00 -3.30 1.10
CA TYR A 146 -16.29 -3.77 1.61
C TYR A 146 -16.72 -5.01 0.82
N PRO A 147 -16.68 -6.22 1.42
CA PRO A 147 -16.86 -7.46 0.68
C PRO A 147 -18.28 -7.67 0.18
N GLU A 148 -19.30 -7.24 0.92
CA GLU A 148 -20.71 -7.39 0.54
C GLU A 148 -21.04 -6.62 -0.73
N GLU A 149 -20.65 -5.35 -0.78
CA GLU A 149 -20.87 -4.50 -1.94
C GLU A 149 -20.06 -4.98 -3.15
N LYS A 150 -18.83 -5.45 -2.91
CA LYS A 150 -18.02 -6.09 -3.96
C LYS A 150 -18.75 -7.29 -4.56
N LEU A 151 -19.37 -8.14 -3.74
CA LEU A 151 -20.06 -9.34 -4.19
C LEU A 151 -21.36 -9.02 -4.93
N ARG A 152 -22.09 -7.99 -4.48
CA ARG A 152 -23.25 -7.44 -5.16
C ARG A 152 -22.87 -6.93 -6.55
N LEU A 153 -21.87 -6.07 -6.64
CA LEU A 153 -21.38 -5.52 -7.92
C LEU A 153 -20.89 -6.62 -8.87
N LEU A 154 -20.22 -7.65 -8.35
CA LEU A 154 -19.81 -8.80 -9.17
C LEU A 154 -21.01 -9.57 -9.73
N LYS A 155 -22.06 -9.79 -8.93
CA LYS A 155 -23.31 -10.44 -9.39
C LYS A 155 -24.03 -9.60 -10.43
N ASP A 156 -24.13 -8.29 -10.19
CA ASP A 156 -24.78 -7.37 -11.11
C ASP A 156 -24.05 -7.37 -12.46
N LEU A 157 -22.71 -7.27 -12.44
CA LEU A 157 -21.87 -7.35 -13.64
C LEU A 157 -22.01 -8.68 -14.37
N GLU A 158 -22.07 -9.81 -13.65
CA GLU A 158 -22.28 -11.13 -14.25
C GLU A 158 -23.66 -11.24 -14.91
N SER A 159 -24.70 -10.69 -14.28
CA SER A 159 -26.05 -10.68 -14.83
C SER A 159 -26.14 -9.82 -16.10
N GLU A 160 -25.49 -8.66 -16.10
CA GLU A 160 -25.44 -7.76 -17.25
C GLU A 160 -24.65 -8.39 -18.41
N PHE A 161 -23.52 -9.03 -18.11
CA PHE A 161 -22.74 -9.78 -19.08
C PHE A 161 -23.57 -10.91 -19.72
N LYS A 162 -24.30 -11.72 -18.92
CA LYS A 162 -25.18 -12.77 -19.44
C LYS A 162 -26.35 -12.22 -20.27
N ALA A 163 -26.91 -11.08 -19.88
CA ALA A 163 -28.00 -10.45 -20.63
C ALA A 163 -27.54 -9.93 -22.00
N LYS A 164 -26.34 -9.36 -22.09
CA LYS A 164 -25.74 -8.85 -23.33
C LYS A 164 -25.21 -9.98 -24.22
N VAL A 165 -24.57 -10.99 -23.62
CA VAL A 165 -24.06 -12.16 -24.34
C VAL A 165 -25.16 -13.22 -24.40
N LYS A 166 -26.08 -13.08 -25.36
CA LYS A 166 -27.06 -14.13 -25.69
C LYS A 166 -26.34 -15.31 -26.35
N VAL A 167 -25.77 -16.20 -25.55
CA VAL A 167 -25.25 -17.48 -26.06
C VAL A 167 -26.45 -18.35 -26.43
N GLY A 168 -26.81 -18.38 -27.71
CA GLY A 168 -27.96 -19.15 -28.19
C GLY A 168 -27.74 -20.66 -28.21
N SER A 169 -26.51 -21.10 -28.52
CA SER A 169 -26.14 -22.52 -28.56
C SER A 169 -24.65 -22.73 -28.40
N VAL A 170 -24.27 -23.85 -27.78
CA VAL A 170 -22.88 -24.28 -27.66
C VAL A 170 -22.58 -25.31 -28.76
N VAL A 171 -21.44 -25.15 -29.42
CA VAL A 171 -20.89 -26.14 -30.36
C VAL A 171 -19.64 -26.74 -29.74
N ILE A 172 -19.61 -28.06 -29.60
CA ILE A 172 -18.44 -28.78 -29.09
C ILE A 172 -17.63 -29.18 -30.32
N THR A 173 -16.41 -28.66 -30.48
CA THR A 173 -15.63 -28.87 -31.72
C THR A 173 -14.70 -30.07 -31.69
N LYS A 174 -14.39 -30.62 -30.51
CA LYS A 174 -13.56 -31.82 -30.39
C LYS A 174 -13.89 -32.57 -29.10
N LEU A 175 -14.13 -33.88 -29.21
CA LEU A 175 -14.44 -34.77 -28.08
C LEU A 175 -13.23 -35.56 -27.57
N ASP A 176 -12.12 -35.50 -28.29
CA ASP A 176 -11.05 -36.50 -28.23
C ASP A 176 -10.10 -36.30 -27.04
N GLY A 177 -10.20 -35.16 -26.35
CA GLY A 177 -9.41 -34.85 -25.14
C GLY A 177 -10.27 -34.91 -23.87
N THR A 178 -9.97 -35.83 -22.95
CA THR A 178 -10.70 -36.06 -21.69
C THR A 178 -12.21 -36.34 -21.87
N ALA A 179 -12.52 -37.20 -22.85
CA ALA A 179 -13.62 -38.17 -23.03
C ALA A 179 -14.95 -38.15 -22.23
N LYS A 180 -15.33 -37.09 -21.51
CA LYS A 180 -16.59 -37.04 -20.72
C LYS A 180 -17.31 -35.70 -20.76
N GLY A 181 -17.01 -34.85 -21.75
CA GLY A 181 -17.75 -33.60 -21.96
C GLY A 181 -17.61 -32.56 -20.84
N GLY A 182 -16.54 -32.62 -20.03
CA GLY A 182 -16.38 -31.75 -18.86
C GLY A 182 -16.44 -30.25 -19.16
N GLY A 183 -15.69 -29.79 -20.17
CA GLY A 183 -15.73 -28.39 -20.61
C GLY A 183 -17.09 -27.96 -21.17
N ALA A 184 -17.77 -28.86 -21.88
CA ALA A 184 -19.09 -28.62 -22.43
C ALA A 184 -20.18 -28.58 -21.36
N LEU A 185 -20.11 -29.43 -20.34
CA LEU A 185 -20.99 -29.43 -19.18
C LEU A 185 -20.86 -28.14 -18.38
N ILE A 186 -19.64 -27.66 -18.17
CA ILE A 186 -19.38 -26.38 -17.48
C ILE A 186 -19.94 -25.22 -18.32
N ALA A 187 -19.68 -25.19 -19.63
CA ALA A 187 -20.22 -24.17 -20.52
C ALA A 187 -21.75 -24.16 -20.52
N CYS A 188 -22.40 -25.34 -20.59
CA CYS A 188 -23.85 -25.46 -20.54
C CYS A 188 -24.43 -25.09 -19.16
N ALA A 189 -23.75 -25.44 -18.07
CA ALA A 189 -24.18 -25.09 -16.72
C ALA A 189 -24.12 -23.57 -16.47
N ILE A 190 -23.07 -22.90 -16.97
CA ILE A 190 -22.89 -21.45 -16.80
C ILE A 190 -23.81 -20.65 -17.72
N THR A 191 -23.93 -21.05 -18.99
CA THR A 191 -24.68 -20.30 -20.02
C THR A 191 -26.15 -20.69 -20.09
N LYS A 192 -26.55 -21.83 -19.52
CA LYS A 192 -27.85 -22.49 -19.73
C LYS A 192 -28.19 -22.76 -21.21
N ALA A 193 -27.22 -22.60 -22.12
CA ALA A 193 -27.42 -22.82 -23.53
C ALA A 193 -27.36 -24.31 -23.87
N LYS A 194 -28.19 -24.74 -24.84
CA LYS A 194 -28.21 -26.13 -25.29
C LYS A 194 -27.02 -26.40 -26.22
N VAL A 195 -26.41 -27.58 -26.09
CA VAL A 195 -25.49 -28.10 -27.11
C VAL A 195 -26.31 -28.45 -28.35
N LYS A 196 -25.99 -27.83 -29.50
CA LYS A 196 -26.64 -28.16 -30.78
C LYS A 196 -25.80 -29.10 -31.64
N PHE A 197 -24.50 -28.89 -31.66
CA PHE A 197 -23.58 -29.62 -32.53
C PHE A 197 -22.38 -30.17 -31.76
N ILE A 198 -21.89 -31.32 -32.23
CA ILE A 198 -20.77 -32.06 -31.67
C ILE A 198 -19.81 -32.47 -32.79
N GLY A 199 -18.53 -32.12 -32.64
CA GLY A 199 -17.48 -32.48 -33.57
C GLY A 199 -16.95 -33.87 -33.25
N VAL A 200 -17.08 -34.77 -34.24
CA VAL A 200 -16.62 -36.17 -34.17
C VAL A 200 -15.28 -36.35 -34.89
N GLY A 201 -14.80 -35.31 -35.59
CA GLY A 201 -13.54 -35.30 -36.32
C GLY A 201 -12.87 -33.92 -36.30
N GLU A 202 -11.90 -33.72 -37.20
CA GLU A 202 -11.05 -32.52 -37.24
C GLU A 202 -11.52 -31.49 -38.26
N LYS A 203 -12.40 -31.89 -39.20
CA LYS A 203 -12.88 -31.02 -40.27
C LYS A 203 -14.21 -30.37 -39.89
N ILE A 204 -14.52 -29.26 -40.54
CA ILE A 204 -15.79 -28.53 -40.34
C ILE A 204 -17.01 -29.41 -40.68
N ASP A 205 -16.86 -30.31 -41.64
CA ASP A 205 -17.91 -31.23 -42.08
C ASP A 205 -18.19 -32.36 -41.07
N ASP A 206 -17.31 -32.58 -40.09
CA ASP A 206 -17.43 -33.63 -39.08
C ASP A 206 -18.29 -33.19 -37.87
N LEU A 207 -19.09 -32.13 -38.01
CA LEU A 207 -20.03 -31.64 -37.00
C LEU A 207 -21.38 -32.35 -37.12
N GLU A 208 -21.71 -33.16 -36.14
CA GLU A 208 -23.00 -33.85 -36.03
C GLU A 208 -23.98 -33.11 -35.11
N VAL A 209 -25.29 -33.33 -35.32
CA VAL A 209 -26.32 -32.83 -34.40
C VAL A 209 -26.23 -33.60 -33.08
N PHE A 210 -26.18 -32.86 -31.97
CA PHE A 210 -26.06 -33.47 -30.66
C PHE A 210 -27.37 -34.17 -30.24
N LYS A 211 -27.33 -35.51 -30.16
CA LYS A 211 -28.40 -36.34 -29.61
C LYS A 211 -28.02 -36.84 -28.20
N PRO A 212 -28.71 -36.41 -27.13
CA PRO A 212 -28.33 -36.75 -25.76
C PRO A 212 -28.32 -38.25 -25.45
N LYS A 213 -29.28 -39.01 -25.99
CA LYS A 213 -29.42 -40.45 -25.74
C LYS A 213 -28.22 -41.23 -26.29
N ASN A 214 -27.86 -40.99 -27.54
CA ASN A 214 -26.73 -41.61 -28.23
C ASN A 214 -25.41 -41.20 -27.58
N PHE A 215 -25.28 -39.95 -27.13
CA PHE A 215 -24.09 -39.50 -26.43
C PHE A 215 -23.90 -40.22 -25.09
N ILE A 216 -24.96 -40.37 -24.30
CA ILE A 216 -24.92 -41.08 -23.00
C ILE A 216 -24.66 -42.58 -23.21
N SER A 217 -25.26 -43.21 -24.21
CA SER A 217 -25.03 -44.64 -24.49
C SER A 217 -23.58 -44.92 -24.93
N ARG A 218 -23.00 -44.03 -25.77
CA ARG A 218 -21.57 -44.05 -26.12
C ARG A 218 -20.69 -43.82 -24.90
N LEU A 219 -21.03 -42.86 -24.03
CA LEU A 219 -20.28 -42.54 -22.80
C LEU A 219 -20.26 -43.71 -21.79
N LEU A 220 -21.37 -44.44 -21.68
CA LEU A 220 -21.52 -45.60 -20.80
C LEU A 220 -20.98 -46.90 -21.39
N GLY A 221 -20.41 -46.87 -22.61
CA GLY A 221 -19.81 -48.04 -23.25
C GLY A 221 -20.81 -49.03 -23.86
N PHE A 222 -22.11 -48.69 -23.88
CA PHE A 222 -23.15 -49.52 -24.50
C PHE A 222 -23.20 -49.37 -26.04
N GLY A 223 -22.38 -48.48 -26.61
CA GLY A 223 -22.40 -48.19 -28.04
C GLY A 223 -23.67 -47.47 -28.49
N ASP A 224 -23.87 -47.35 -29.79
CA ASP A 224 -25.04 -46.67 -30.38
C ASP A 224 -26.12 -47.70 -30.73
N LEU A 225 -26.83 -48.18 -29.69
CA LEU A 225 -27.89 -49.20 -29.80
C LEU A 225 -29.00 -48.76 -30.77
N GLU A 226 -29.31 -47.47 -30.84
CA GLU A 226 -30.34 -46.91 -31.72
C GLU A 226 -29.93 -46.97 -33.20
N ALA A 227 -28.69 -46.61 -33.52
CA ALA A 227 -28.17 -46.71 -34.89
C ALA A 227 -28.05 -48.17 -35.37
N LEU A 228 -27.76 -49.10 -34.45
CA LEU A 228 -27.77 -50.54 -34.72
C LEU A 228 -29.19 -51.06 -34.99
N LEU A 229 -30.18 -50.59 -34.23
CA LEU A 229 -31.59 -50.91 -34.44
C LEU A 229 -32.15 -50.35 -35.75
N GLU A 230 -31.74 -49.15 -36.17
CA GLU A 230 -32.09 -48.59 -37.49
C GLU A 230 -31.49 -49.42 -38.62
N LYS A 231 -30.18 -49.74 -38.57
CA LYS A 231 -29.54 -50.61 -39.56
C LYS A 231 -30.14 -52.02 -39.60
N ALA A 232 -30.52 -52.56 -38.45
CA ALA A 232 -31.18 -53.87 -38.37
C ALA A 232 -32.58 -53.85 -38.99
N LYS A 233 -33.34 -52.74 -38.85
CA LYS A 233 -34.64 -52.57 -39.50
C LYS A 233 -34.53 -52.36 -41.01
N GLU A 234 -33.51 -51.66 -41.49
CA GLU A 234 -33.26 -51.49 -42.92
C GLU A 234 -32.80 -52.79 -43.61
N ALA A 235 -32.13 -53.68 -42.87
CA ALA A 235 -31.65 -54.97 -43.36
C ALA A 235 -32.69 -56.10 -43.33
N ILE A 236 -33.86 -55.87 -42.72
CA ILE A 236 -34.97 -56.82 -42.73
C ILE A 236 -35.98 -56.30 -43.77
N PRO A 237 -36.10 -56.94 -44.95
CA PRO A 237 -37.19 -56.65 -45.87
C PRO A 237 -38.51 -56.98 -45.16
N GLU A 238 -39.43 -56.03 -45.11
CA GLU A 238 -40.82 -56.33 -44.73
C GLU A 238 -41.41 -57.24 -45.83
N GLU A 239 -41.78 -58.47 -45.48
CA GLU A 239 -42.73 -59.29 -46.24
C GLU A 239 -44.15 -58.75 -46.08
#